data_AF-A0A5A7UML0-F1
#
_entry.id   AF-A0A5A7UML0-F1
#
_cell.length_a   1.000
_cell.length_b   1.000
_cell.length_c   1.000
_cell.angle_alpha   90.00
_cell.angle_beta   90.00
_cell.angle_gamma   90.00
#
_symmetry.space_group_name_H-M   'P 1'
#
loop_
_entity.id
_entity.type
_entity.pdbx_description
1 polymer ?
#
loop_
_entity_poly.entity_id
_entity_poly.type
_entity_poly.pdbx_seq_one_letter_code
_entity_poly.pdbx_strand_id
1 'polypeptide(L)' 'MSHPGQGLPHELIQDMVGGGQQWTSEQGLALNLSRRLLNKLNGNVRYVREQTKCYFLIDLELKLRRSRGLMEAITGQRT' A
#
# COMPACT_ATOMS: atom_id res chain seq x y z
N MET A 1 9.08 -1.19 9.35
CA MET A 1 9.15 -0.49 10.65
C MET A 1 7.90 -0.86 11.44
N SER A 2 8.03 -1.61 12.52
CA SER A 2 6.94 -2.02 13.41
C SER A 2 7.14 -1.31 14.75
N HIS A 3 6.22 -0.42 15.12
CA HIS A 3 6.25 0.26 16.41
C HIS A 3 5.65 -0.68 17.48
N PRO A 4 6.35 -0.96 18.61
CA PRO A 4 5.87 -1.85 19.66
C PRO A 4 4.90 -1.13 20.62
N GLY A 5 3.83 -0.53 20.07
CA GLY A 5 2.88 0.31 20.80
C GLY A 5 1.42 -0.14 20.64
N GLN A 6 0.49 0.63 21.23
CA GLN A 6 -0.97 0.38 21.24
C GLN A 6 -1.64 0.32 19.84
N GLY A 7 -0.87 0.43 18.76
CA GLY A 7 -1.39 0.56 17.40
C GLY A 7 -1.69 2.02 17.05
N LEU A 8 -2.27 2.22 15.87
CA LEU A 8 -2.71 3.55 15.43
C LEU A 8 -4.05 3.93 16.09
N PRO A 9 -4.30 5.24 16.30
CA PRO A 9 -5.62 5.75 16.63
C PRO A 9 -6.72 5.23 15.69
N HIS A 10 -7.92 5.00 16.23
CA HIS A 10 -9.04 4.44 15.46
C HIS A 10 -9.42 5.29 14.25
N GLU A 11 -9.41 6.61 14.39
CA GLU A 11 -9.65 7.58 13.31
C GLU A 11 -8.69 7.39 12.11
N LEU A 12 -7.40 7.14 12.36
CA LEU A 12 -6.43 6.90 11.28
C LEU A 12 -6.69 5.58 10.56
N ILE A 13 -7.10 4.55 11.31
CA ILE A 13 -7.47 3.26 10.75
C ILE A 13 -8.73 3.41 9.90
N GLN A 14 -9.72 4.16 10.39
CA GLN A 14 -10.96 4.43 9.69
C GLN A 14 -10.75 5.26 8.43
N ASP A 15 -9.86 6.25 8.44
CA ASP A 15 -9.60 7.07 7.26
C ASP A 15 -8.88 6.27 6.15
N MET A 16 -8.00 5.33 6.53
CA MET A 16 -7.26 4.49 5.58
C MET A 16 -8.08 3.29 5.07
N VAL A 17 -8.86 2.63 5.93
CA VAL A 17 -9.61 1.40 5.61
C VAL A 17 -11.09 1.67 5.33
N GLY A 18 -11.69 2.62 6.03
CA GLY A 18 -13.12 2.92 6.01
C GLY A 18 -13.54 3.73 4.79
N GLY A 19 -14.41 3.14 3.96
CA GLY A 19 -14.83 3.62 2.62
C GLY A 19 -15.47 5.03 2.52
N GLY A 20 -15.66 5.75 3.62
CA GLY A 20 -16.46 6.98 3.69
C GLY A 20 -15.89 8.23 3.00
N GLN A 21 -16.75 9.24 2.84
CA GLN A 21 -16.43 10.59 2.35
C GLN A 21 -16.03 11.57 3.47
N GLN A 22 -16.25 11.21 4.73
CA GLN A 22 -15.91 12.02 5.89
C GLN A 22 -14.65 11.46 6.54
N TRP A 23 -13.65 12.32 6.70
CA TRP A 23 -12.41 12.03 7.41
C TRP A 23 -12.56 12.38 8.87
N THR A 24 -11.96 11.56 9.72
CA THR A 24 -12.07 11.65 11.17
C THR A 24 -10.79 12.19 11.81
N SER A 25 -9.67 12.21 11.07
CA SER A 25 -8.40 12.77 11.53
C SER A 25 -7.86 13.91 10.65
N GLU A 26 -6.87 14.63 11.18
CA GLU A 26 -6.11 15.63 10.41
C GLU A 26 -5.40 15.05 9.18
N GLN A 27 -4.97 13.79 9.24
CA GLN A 27 -4.29 13.11 8.13
C GLN A 27 -5.26 12.44 7.15
N GLY A 28 -6.56 12.53 7.38
CA GLY A 28 -7.54 11.74 6.63
C GLY A 28 -7.61 12.02 5.14
N LEU A 29 -7.34 13.27 4.71
CA LEU A 29 -7.22 13.60 3.28
C LEU A 29 -6.11 12.80 2.60
N ALA A 30 -4.92 12.76 3.23
CA ALA A 30 -3.77 12.05 2.70
C ALA A 30 -4.01 10.54 2.68
N LEU A 31 -4.58 9.98 3.75
CA LEU A 31 -4.90 8.56 3.86
C LEU A 31 -5.98 8.14 2.85
N ASN A 32 -6.98 8.97 2.62
CA ASN A 32 -8.01 8.74 1.61
C ASN A 32 -7.42 8.74 0.20
N LEU A 33 -6.53 9.70 -0.11
CA LEU A 33 -5.85 9.73 -1.39
C LEU A 33 -5.02 8.45 -1.60
N SER A 34 -4.25 8.02 -0.58
CA SER A 34 -3.50 6.77 -0.62
C SER A 34 -4.40 5.56 -0.89
N ARG A 35 -5.54 5.44 -0.18
CA ARG A 35 -6.51 4.36 -0.41
C ARG A 35 -7.09 4.40 -1.83
N ARG A 36 -7.46 5.58 -2.33
CA ARG A 36 -7.99 5.74 -3.68
C ARG A 36 -6.96 5.33 -4.74
N LEU A 37 -5.69 5.64 -4.53
CA LEU A 37 -4.60 5.17 -5.39
C LEU A 37 -4.47 3.65 -5.35
N LEU A 38 -4.47 3.04 -4.17
CA LEU A 38 -4.46 1.58 -4.02
C LEU A 38 -5.63 0.94 -4.79
N ASN A 39 -6.85 1.47 -4.61
CA ASN A 39 -8.03 0.97 -5.31
C ASN A 39 -7.90 1.10 -6.85
N LYS A 40 -7.28 2.18 -7.35
CA LYS A 40 -7.02 2.35 -8.80
C LYS A 40 -6.01 1.36 -9.35
N LEU A 41 -5.12 0.85 -8.49
CA LEU A 41 -4.12 -0.16 -8.80
C LEU A 41 -4.62 -1.58 -8.50
N ASN A 42 -5.94 -1.79 -8.41
CA ASN A 42 -6.54 -3.07 -8.02
C ASN A 42 -6.03 -3.61 -6.68
N GLY A 43 -5.50 -2.72 -5.83
CA GLY A 43 -5.02 -3.05 -4.50
C GLY A 43 -6.07 -2.88 -3.43
N ASN A 44 -5.80 -3.48 -2.28
CA ASN A 44 -6.59 -3.33 -1.07
C ASN A 44 -5.67 -3.05 0.13
N VAL A 45 -6.26 -2.56 1.21
CA VAL A 45 -5.58 -2.35 2.49
C VAL A 45 -6.42 -2.89 3.63
N ARG A 46 -5.77 -3.54 4.60
CA ARG A 46 -6.38 -4.01 5.85
C ARG A 46 -5.49 -3.62 7.02
N TYR A 47 -6.09 -3.36 8.17
CA TYR A 47 -5.33 -3.15 9.41
C TYR A 47 -5.31 -4.45 10.21
N VAL A 48 -4.11 -4.92 10.56
CA VAL A 48 -3.88 -6.14 11.31
C VAL A 48 -3.28 -5.78 12.67
N ARG A 49 -3.84 -6.36 13.74
CA ARG A 49 -3.37 -6.22 15.11
C ARG A 49 -3.04 -7.61 15.67
N GLU A 50 -1.76 -7.84 15.89
CA GLU A 50 -1.22 -9.03 16.56
C GLU A 50 -0.72 -8.67 17.96
N GLN A 51 -0.33 -9.68 18.74
CA GLN A 51 0.09 -9.52 20.14
C GLN A 51 1.25 -8.54 20.31
N THR A 52 2.17 -8.46 19.35
CA THR A 52 3.40 -7.65 19.45
C THR A 52 3.55 -6.60 18.35
N LYS A 53 2.62 -6.55 17.39
CA LYS A 53 2.71 -5.63 16.25
C LYS A 53 1.34 -5.24 15.72
N CYS A 54 1.25 -4.01 15.24
CA CYS A 54 0.14 -3.51 14.46
C CYS A 54 0.67 -3.01 13.12
N TYR A 55 -0.02 -3.29 12.01
CA TYR A 55 0.42 -2.86 10.69
C TYR A 55 -0.74 -2.78 9.70
N PHE A 56 -0.57 -1.95 8.67
CA PHE A 56 -1.39 -2.04 7.46
C PHE A 56 -0.80 -3.11 6.54
N LEU A 57 -1.62 -4.08 6.16
CA LEU A 57 -1.33 -5.03 5.10
C LEU A 57 -1.91 -4.48 3.80
N ILE A 58 -1.06 -4.35 2.77
CA ILE A 58 -1.45 -3.87 1.45
C ILE A 58 -1.21 -4.99 0.45
N ASP A 59 -2.28 -5.42 -0.20
CA ASP A 59 -2.22 -6.36 -1.33
C ASP A 59 -2.39 -5.55 -2.62
N LEU A 60 -1.52 -5.74 -3.61
CA LEU A 60 -1.48 -4.94 -4.84
C LEU A 60 -1.05 -5.79 -6.03
N GLU A 61 -1.70 -5.63 -7.18
CA GLU A 61 -1.30 -6.28 -8.43
C GLU A 61 -0.67 -5.27 -9.39
N LEU A 62 0.60 -5.48 -9.75
CA LEU A 62 1.34 -4.58 -10.64
C LEU A 62 1.78 -5.29 -11.91
N LYS A 63 1.50 -4.67 -13.06
CA LYS A 63 2.06 -5.12 -14.34
C LYS A 63 3.52 -4.70 -14.43
N LEU A 64 4.46 -5.65 -14.40
CA LEU A 64 5.85 -5.36 -14.73
C LEU A 64 5.97 -5.07 -16.22
N ARG A 65 6.34 -3.83 -16.56
CA ARG A 65 6.77 -3.50 -17.91
C ARG A 65 8.21 -3.98 -18.06
N ARG A 66 8.45 -4.98 -18.91
CA ARG A 66 9.82 -5.30 -19.33
C ARG A 66 10.36 -4.10 -20.10
N SER A 67 11.45 -3.50 -19.63
CA SER A 67 12.21 -2.53 -20.42
C SER A 67 12.74 -3.26 -21.66
N ARG A 68 12.63 -2.64 -22.83
CA ARG A 68 13.07 -3.24 -24.11
C ARG A 68 14.56 -3.60 -24.15
N GLY A 69 15.36 -3.17 -23.17
CA GLY A 69 16.82 -3.36 -23.15
C GLY A 69 17.33 -4.69 -22.59
N LEU A 70 16.50 -5.57 -22.01
CA LEU A 70 17.02 -6.83 -21.44
C LEU A 70 17.25 -7.94 -22.49
N MET A 71 16.67 -7.84 -23.69
CA MET A 71 16.90 -8.84 -24.75
C MET A 71 18.22 -8.61 -25.52
N GLU A 72 18.76 -7.38 -25.52
CA GLU A 72 20.04 -7.07 -26.19
C GLU A 72 21.25 -7.58 -25.40
N ALA A 73 21.17 -7.63 -24.06
CA ALA A 73 22.26 -8.12 -23.22
C ALA A 73 22.42 -9.65 -23.22
N ILE A 74 21.38 -10.42 -23.57
CA ILE A 74 21.40 -11.89 -23.51
C ILE A 74 21.76 -12.50 -24.88
N THR A 75 21.56 -11.76 -25.98
CA THR A 75 21.79 -12.26 -27.36
C THR A 75 23.15 -11.83 -27.94
N GLY A 76 23.88 -10.91 -27.29
CA GLY A 76 25.08 -10.27 -27.85
C GLY A 76 26.45 -10.89 -27.52
N GLN A 77 26.55 -12.06 -26.89
CA GLN A 77 27.84 -12.70 -26.58
C GLN A 77 27.98 -14.08 -27.21
N ARG A 78 27.90 -14.18 -28.54
CA ARG A 78 28.45 -15.30 -29.33
C ARG A 78 28.80 -14.84 -30.75
N THR A 79 29.94 -14.19 -30.91
CA THR A 79 30.79 -14.23 -32.12
C THR A 79 32.21 -13.92 -31.71
#